data_AF-A0A3A0F1G1-F1
#
_entry.id   AF-A0A3A0F1G1-F1
#
_cell.length_a   1.000
_cell.length_b   1.000
_cell.length_c   1.000
_cell.angle_alpha   90.00
_cell.angle_beta   90.00
_cell.angle_gamma   90.00
#
_symmetry.space_group_name_H-M   'P 1'
#
loop_
_entity.id
_entity.type
_entity.pdbx_description
1 polymer ?
#
loop_
_entity_poly.entity_id
_entity_poly.type
_entity_poly.pdbx_seq_one_letter_code
_entity_poly.pdbx_strand_id
1 'polypeptide(L)'
;MAVSANRLELLQIADAVAREKSIDRGIVIAAMEDAIAKAARARYGAETDVHAEINPKTGQLSLSRHMLVVEEVENPSNQISLNDARRANPGAQIGDTIADTLPPLEYGRIAAQSAKQVIVQKVRDAERDRQYQEFKDRIGDIVNGVVKRVEYGSVIVDLGRGEAIVRRDEMLPREVFRNGDRLRAYVFDVRRETRGPQIFLSRTHPQFMAKLFAQEVPEIYDGIVEIKAVARDPGSRAKIGVVSRDSSVDPVGACVGMRGSRVQAVVNELQGEKIDIIPWSPDIATFVVNALAPAEVAKVVIDEDRERIEVVVPDTQLSLAIGRRGQNVRLASQLTGWDIDILTEQEESERRQADFEASTKLFMDTLNVDEVVGQLLASEGFASVEELALVDARELADIEGFDEETAEELQSRAREYLDRVEAELDARRTELGVEDALKTVPGVTSKMLVAFGENDIKTVEDLAGCATDDLAGWTERAKDGGEPVRYPGALDGFDLSREEMEQLIMQARVVAGWVAEADLVRPDEEAEGEDAAADADEAHPA
;
A
#
# COMPACT_ATOMS: atom_id res chain seq x y z
N MET A 1 -62.17 -17.22 28.26
CA MET A 1 -61.51 -18.09 27.27
C MET A 1 -60.49 -17.25 26.54
N ALA A 2 -59.22 -17.36 26.94
CA ALA A 2 -58.11 -16.64 26.32
C ALA A 2 -57.87 -17.24 24.93
N VAL A 3 -57.88 -16.39 23.91
CA VAL A 3 -57.58 -16.79 22.53
C VAL A 3 -56.08 -17.06 22.49
N SER A 4 -55.72 -18.34 22.59
CA SER A 4 -54.39 -18.87 22.31
C SER A 4 -53.95 -18.39 20.93
N ALA A 5 -53.08 -17.37 20.88
CA ALA A 5 -52.38 -16.99 19.66
C ALA A 5 -51.78 -18.25 19.02
N ASN A 6 -52.16 -18.51 17.78
CA ASN A 6 -52.04 -19.81 17.16
C ASN A 6 -50.57 -20.08 16.81
N ARG A 7 -49.95 -21.09 17.43
CA ARG A 7 -48.53 -21.46 17.26
C ARG A 7 -48.10 -21.61 15.79
N LEU A 8 -49.03 -22.01 14.91
CA LEU A 8 -48.79 -22.12 13.47
C LEU A 8 -48.74 -20.76 12.74
N GLU A 9 -49.42 -19.72 13.25
CA GLU A 9 -49.45 -18.41 12.59
C GLU A 9 -48.06 -17.76 12.60
N LEU A 10 -47.28 -17.93 13.67
CA LEU A 10 -45.90 -17.42 13.73
C LEU A 10 -45.01 -18.05 12.66
N LEU A 11 -45.12 -19.37 12.47
CA LEU A 11 -44.35 -20.07 11.44
C LEU A 11 -44.81 -19.68 10.03
N GLN A 12 -46.12 -19.51 9.81
CA GLN A 12 -46.65 -19.05 8.52
C GLN A 12 -46.21 -17.62 8.19
N ILE A 13 -46.14 -16.74 9.20
CA ILE A 13 -45.61 -15.37 9.04
C ILE A 13 -44.12 -15.43 8.70
N ALA A 14 -43.34 -16.26 9.42
CA ALA A 14 -41.92 -16.44 9.12
C ALA A 14 -41.71 -16.95 7.68
N ASP A 15 -42.50 -17.94 7.25
CA ASP A 15 -42.46 -18.50 5.89
C ASP A 15 -42.88 -17.49 4.82
N ALA A 16 -43.90 -16.68 5.10
CA ALA A 16 -44.36 -15.64 4.19
C ALA A 16 -43.29 -14.55 4.02
N VAL A 17 -42.67 -14.10 5.12
CA VAL A 17 -41.60 -13.09 5.09
C VAL A 17 -40.33 -13.65 4.41
N ALA A 18 -39.95 -14.89 4.73
CA ALA A 18 -38.82 -15.57 4.10
C ALA A 18 -39.00 -15.68 2.58
N ARG A 19 -40.21 -16.00 2.11
CA ARG A 19 -40.53 -16.04 0.67
C ARG A 19 -40.59 -14.66 0.02
N GLU A 20 -41.21 -13.68 0.66
CA GLU A 20 -41.33 -12.32 0.11
C GLU A 20 -39.95 -11.65 -0.03
N LYS A 21 -39.04 -11.90 0.91
CA LYS A 21 -37.71 -11.28 0.96
C LYS A 21 -36.58 -12.19 0.49
N SER A 22 -36.88 -13.43 0.09
CA SER A 22 -35.88 -14.41 -0.38
C SER A 22 -34.74 -14.65 0.63
N ILE A 23 -35.08 -14.80 1.91
CA ILE A 23 -34.14 -14.99 3.03
C ILE A 23 -34.36 -16.34 3.69
N ASP A 24 -33.31 -16.90 4.27
CA ASP A 24 -33.38 -18.15 4.99
C ASP A 24 -34.37 -18.07 6.16
N ARG A 25 -35.20 -19.10 6.30
CA ARG A 25 -36.24 -19.19 7.34
C ARG A 25 -35.66 -19.10 8.74
N GLY A 26 -34.47 -19.68 8.97
CA GLY A 26 -33.78 -19.65 10.26
C GLY A 26 -33.43 -18.24 10.71
N ILE A 27 -32.97 -17.38 9.79
CA ILE A 27 -32.64 -15.98 10.08
C ILE A 27 -33.90 -15.21 10.51
N VAL A 28 -35.04 -15.47 9.86
CA VAL A 28 -36.32 -14.84 10.21
C VAL A 28 -36.79 -15.28 11.59
N ILE A 29 -36.65 -16.57 11.92
CA ILE A 29 -37.02 -17.11 13.25
C ILE A 29 -36.13 -16.50 14.34
N ALA A 30 -34.82 -16.46 14.14
CA ALA A 30 -33.89 -15.83 15.10
C ALA A 30 -34.19 -14.33 15.30
N ALA A 31 -34.57 -13.62 14.23
CA ALA A 31 -34.99 -12.22 14.34
C ALA A 31 -36.30 -12.05 15.12
N MET A 32 -37.24 -13.00 14.99
CA MET A 32 -38.48 -13.03 15.77
C MET A 32 -38.20 -13.30 17.24
N GLU A 33 -37.28 -14.21 17.55
CA GLU A 33 -36.80 -14.48 18.92
C GLU A 33 -36.22 -13.22 19.56
N ASP A 34 -35.29 -12.55 18.89
CA ASP A 34 -34.69 -11.28 19.36
C ASP A 34 -35.75 -10.21 19.66
N ALA A 35 -36.74 -10.08 18.77
CA ALA A 35 -37.81 -9.11 18.93
C ALA A 35 -38.74 -9.42 20.11
N ILE A 36 -39.08 -10.69 20.27
CA ILE A 36 -39.92 -11.19 21.36
C ILE A 36 -39.18 -11.04 22.69
N ALA A 37 -37.89 -11.37 22.75
CA ALA A 37 -37.03 -11.15 23.91
C ALA A 37 -37.01 -9.67 24.31
N LYS A 38 -36.85 -8.75 23.34
CA LYS A 38 -36.89 -7.31 23.58
C LYS A 38 -38.25 -6.83 24.11
N ALA A 39 -39.35 -7.35 23.56
CA ALA A 39 -40.69 -7.04 24.05
C ALA A 39 -40.93 -7.60 25.48
N ALA A 40 -40.38 -8.77 25.78
CA ALA A 40 -40.45 -9.38 27.10
C ALA A 40 -39.66 -8.58 28.14
N ARG A 41 -38.45 -8.08 27.82
CA ARG A 41 -37.68 -7.17 28.69
C ARG A 41 -38.48 -5.93 29.08
N ALA A 42 -39.24 -5.35 28.15
CA ALA A 42 -40.08 -4.19 28.45
C ALA A 42 -41.20 -4.47 29.48
N ARG A 43 -41.65 -5.74 29.62
CA ARG A 43 -42.70 -6.14 30.57
C ARG A 43 -42.15 -6.70 31.88
N TYR A 44 -41.06 -7.46 31.83
CA TYR A 44 -40.48 -8.16 32.99
C TYR A 44 -39.34 -7.38 33.66
N GLY A 45 -38.87 -6.29 33.05
CA GLY A 45 -37.82 -5.40 33.58
C GLY A 45 -36.68 -5.25 32.58
N ALA A 46 -36.30 -4.00 32.28
CA ALA A 46 -35.25 -3.72 31.28
C ALA A 46 -33.88 -4.31 31.65
N GLU A 47 -33.63 -4.46 32.96
CA GLU A 47 -32.41 -5.03 33.56
C GLU A 47 -32.38 -6.57 33.53
N THR A 48 -33.47 -7.23 33.13
CA THR A 48 -33.54 -8.70 33.06
C THR A 48 -33.01 -9.21 31.71
N ASP A 49 -32.18 -10.26 31.75
CA ASP A 49 -31.68 -10.87 30.53
C ASP A 49 -32.62 -11.96 30.01
N VAL A 50 -33.62 -11.54 29.23
CA VAL A 50 -34.64 -12.44 28.67
C VAL A 50 -34.21 -12.98 27.31
N HIS A 51 -34.31 -14.29 27.15
CA HIS A 51 -34.14 -15.04 25.91
C HIS A 51 -35.48 -15.64 25.47
N ALA A 52 -35.68 -15.69 24.15
CA ALA A 52 -36.84 -16.29 23.54
C ALA A 52 -36.37 -17.38 22.58
N GLU A 53 -37.02 -18.54 22.61
CA GLU A 53 -36.70 -19.65 21.71
C GLU A 53 -37.99 -20.15 21.06
N ILE A 54 -38.00 -20.19 19.73
CA ILE A 54 -39.10 -20.66 18.90
C ILE A 54 -38.69 -21.99 18.27
N ASN A 55 -39.41 -23.06 18.61
CA ASN A 55 -39.19 -24.33 17.95
C ASN A 55 -39.56 -24.26 16.45
N PRO A 56 -38.63 -24.52 15.51
CA PRO A 56 -38.84 -24.32 14.07
C PRO A 56 -39.82 -25.32 13.44
N LYS A 57 -40.14 -26.42 14.15
CA LYS A 57 -41.08 -27.46 13.71
C LYS A 57 -42.47 -27.26 14.31
N THR A 58 -42.54 -26.95 15.60
CA THR A 58 -43.83 -26.88 16.33
C THR A 58 -44.36 -25.45 16.50
N GLY A 59 -43.52 -24.43 16.32
CA GLY A 59 -43.87 -23.03 16.56
C GLY A 59 -44.08 -22.73 18.05
N GLN A 60 -43.67 -23.64 18.94
CA GLN A 60 -43.75 -23.44 20.37
C GLN A 60 -42.69 -22.43 20.79
N LEU A 61 -43.15 -21.35 21.41
CA LEU A 61 -42.31 -20.30 21.96
C LEU A 61 -42.10 -20.54 23.46
N SER A 62 -40.86 -20.48 23.89
CA SER A 62 -40.46 -20.49 25.30
C SER A 62 -39.69 -19.22 25.63
N LEU A 63 -39.93 -18.67 26.82
CA LEU A 63 -39.25 -17.50 27.35
C LEU A 63 -38.46 -17.93 28.58
N SER A 64 -37.17 -17.64 28.61
CA SER A 64 -36.33 -17.84 29.78
C SER A 64 -35.68 -16.51 30.17
N ARG A 65 -35.57 -16.25 31.47
CA ARG A 65 -34.62 -15.26 31.98
C ARG A 65 -33.34 -15.98 32.39
N HIS A 66 -32.20 -15.42 32.00
CA HIS A 66 -30.89 -15.93 32.34
C HIS A 66 -30.37 -15.14 33.55
N MET A 67 -30.00 -15.85 34.61
CA MET A 67 -29.46 -15.28 35.83
C MET A 67 -28.07 -15.84 36.10
N LEU A 68 -27.10 -14.96 36.34
CA LEU A 68 -25.73 -15.31 36.68
C LEU A 68 -25.64 -15.75 38.15
N VAL A 69 -25.03 -16.90 38.40
CA VAL A 69 -24.81 -17.42 39.74
C VAL A 69 -23.62 -16.70 40.38
N VAL A 70 -23.88 -15.95 41.45
CA VAL A 70 -22.87 -15.17 42.18
C VAL A 70 -22.92 -15.47 43.68
N GLU A 71 -21.84 -15.13 44.38
CA GLU A 71 -21.76 -15.28 45.84
C GLU A 71 -22.53 -14.17 46.56
N GLU A 72 -22.29 -12.92 46.19
CA GLU A 72 -23.03 -11.75 46.65
C GLU A 72 -23.90 -11.18 45.51
N VAL A 73 -25.20 -11.06 45.76
CA VAL A 73 -26.17 -10.55 44.77
C VAL A 73 -26.23 -9.03 44.87
N GLU A 74 -25.71 -8.35 43.85
CA GLU A 74 -25.81 -6.90 43.70
C GLU A 74 -27.08 -6.49 42.94
N ASN A 75 -27.45 -7.24 41.91
CA ASN A 75 -28.64 -6.99 41.09
C ASN A 75 -29.54 -8.24 41.00
N PRO A 76 -30.63 -8.31 41.80
CA PRO A 76 -31.55 -9.44 41.80
C PRO A 76 -32.28 -9.71 40.47
N SER A 77 -32.17 -8.82 39.48
CA SER A 77 -32.84 -8.97 38.18
C SER A 77 -32.08 -9.89 37.23
N ASN A 78 -30.76 -9.98 37.38
CA ASN A 78 -29.87 -10.76 36.50
C ASN A 78 -28.88 -11.65 37.27
N GLN A 79 -28.91 -11.63 38.61
CA GLN A 79 -28.05 -12.45 39.46
C GLN A 79 -28.88 -13.32 40.43
N ILE A 80 -28.35 -14.50 40.75
CA ILE A 80 -28.93 -15.45 41.71
C ILE A 80 -27.86 -15.96 42.67
N SER A 81 -28.22 -16.15 43.94
CA SER A 81 -27.29 -16.70 44.93
C SER A 81 -26.97 -18.17 44.62
N LEU A 82 -25.76 -18.64 44.95
CA LEU A 82 -25.39 -20.05 44.80
C LEU A 82 -26.38 -21.00 45.50
N ASN A 83 -26.91 -20.60 46.66
CA ASN A 83 -27.87 -21.39 47.41
C ASN A 83 -29.21 -21.55 46.67
N ASP A 84 -29.69 -20.48 46.03
CA ASP A 84 -30.94 -20.52 45.28
C ASP A 84 -30.75 -21.16 43.89
N ALA A 85 -29.60 -20.95 43.25
CA ALA A 85 -29.23 -21.63 42.03
C ALA A 85 -29.21 -23.16 42.21
N ARG A 86 -28.65 -23.64 43.33
CA ARG A 86 -28.61 -25.07 43.68
C ARG A 86 -29.98 -25.68 43.97
N ARG A 87 -30.99 -24.86 44.31
CA ARG A 87 -32.38 -25.35 44.45
C ARG A 87 -33.02 -25.66 43.10
N ALA A 88 -32.67 -24.88 42.07
CA ALA A 88 -33.15 -25.11 40.70
C ALA A 88 -32.33 -26.19 39.98
N ASN A 89 -31.00 -26.16 40.13
CA ASN A 89 -30.08 -27.15 39.56
C ASN A 89 -28.99 -27.52 40.59
N PRO A 90 -29.03 -28.73 41.17
CA PRO A 90 -28.07 -29.16 42.20
C PRO A 90 -26.58 -29.10 41.79
N GLY A 91 -26.29 -29.05 40.49
CA GLY A 91 -24.93 -28.95 39.94
C GLY A 91 -24.40 -27.52 39.75
N ALA A 92 -25.18 -26.48 40.06
CA ALA A 92 -24.80 -25.08 39.79
C ALA A 92 -23.55 -24.64 40.56
N GLN A 93 -22.63 -23.97 39.85
CA GLN A 93 -21.42 -23.35 40.37
C GLN A 93 -21.44 -21.83 40.20
N ILE A 94 -20.59 -21.12 40.94
CA ILE A 94 -20.42 -19.67 40.80
C ILE A 94 -19.85 -19.40 39.40
N GLY A 95 -20.47 -18.47 38.66
CA GLY A 95 -20.14 -18.16 37.27
C GLY A 95 -21.05 -18.83 36.23
N ASP A 96 -21.88 -19.80 36.63
CA ASP A 96 -22.85 -20.43 35.73
C ASP A 96 -24.07 -19.52 35.46
N THR A 97 -24.79 -19.79 34.39
CA THR A 97 -26.06 -19.11 34.07
C THR A 97 -27.23 -20.08 34.25
N ILE A 98 -28.20 -19.71 35.09
CA ILE A 98 -29.43 -20.46 35.30
C ILE A 98 -30.56 -19.84 34.49
N ALA A 99 -31.20 -20.66 33.65
CA ALA A 99 -32.40 -20.28 32.91
C ALA A 99 -33.66 -20.54 33.75
N ASP A 100 -34.37 -19.47 34.12
CA ASP A 100 -35.69 -19.56 34.76
C ASP A 100 -36.80 -19.29 33.74
N THR A 101 -37.76 -20.21 33.65
CA THR A 101 -38.81 -20.16 32.62
C THR A 101 -39.87 -19.12 32.99
N LEU A 102 -40.07 -18.13 32.12
CA LEU A 102 -41.04 -17.07 32.31
C LEU A 102 -42.44 -17.49 31.84
N PRO A 103 -43.51 -16.99 32.48
CA PRO A 103 -44.88 -17.21 32.00
C PRO A 103 -45.08 -16.73 30.56
N PRO A 104 -45.97 -17.38 29.78
CA PRO A 104 -46.28 -16.93 28.43
C PRO A 104 -46.80 -15.50 28.40
N LEU A 105 -46.26 -14.69 27.48
CA LEU A 105 -46.64 -13.29 27.32
C LEU A 105 -47.71 -13.15 26.22
N GLU A 106 -48.81 -12.46 26.53
CA GLU A 106 -49.80 -12.09 25.49
C GLU A 106 -49.24 -10.97 24.61
N TYR A 107 -49.07 -11.26 23.32
CA TYR A 107 -48.57 -10.30 22.34
C TYR A 107 -49.66 -9.30 21.97
N GLY A 108 -49.54 -8.07 22.48
CA GLY A 108 -50.35 -6.95 22.04
C GLY A 108 -49.95 -6.44 20.65
N ARG A 109 -50.74 -5.52 20.08
CA ARG A 109 -50.49 -4.89 18.77
C ARG A 109 -49.10 -4.22 18.66
N ILE A 110 -48.55 -3.72 19.77
CA ILE A 110 -47.25 -3.04 19.85
C ILE A 110 -46.10 -4.03 19.66
N ALA A 111 -46.17 -5.22 20.28
CA ALA A 111 -45.14 -6.26 20.12
C ALA A 111 -45.06 -6.77 18.68
N ALA A 112 -46.19 -6.89 17.99
CA ALA A 112 -46.23 -7.26 16.57
C ALA A 112 -45.58 -6.18 15.66
N GLN A 113 -45.78 -4.89 15.96
CA GLN A 113 -45.13 -3.80 15.22
C GLN A 113 -43.62 -3.74 15.49
N SER A 114 -43.19 -3.92 16.74
CA SER A 114 -41.77 -4.01 17.08
C SER A 114 -41.10 -5.23 16.45
N ALA A 115 -41.78 -6.38 16.43
CA ALA A 115 -41.29 -7.58 15.73
C ALA A 115 -41.14 -7.35 14.24
N LYS A 116 -42.13 -6.72 13.58
CA LYS A 116 -41.99 -6.33 12.16
C LYS A 116 -40.76 -5.45 11.94
N GLN A 117 -40.50 -4.47 12.82
CA GLN A 117 -39.36 -3.58 12.68
C GLN A 117 -38.02 -4.31 12.85
N VAL A 118 -37.89 -5.18 13.84
CA VAL A 118 -36.68 -5.98 14.07
C VAL A 118 -36.44 -6.97 12.93
N ILE A 119 -37.50 -7.63 12.44
CA ILE A 119 -37.42 -8.54 11.29
C ILE A 119 -36.94 -7.78 10.06
N VAL A 120 -37.53 -6.63 9.71
CA VAL A 120 -37.10 -5.81 8.57
C VAL A 120 -35.65 -5.35 8.72
N GLN A 121 -35.20 -5.05 9.95
CA GLN A 121 -33.82 -4.68 10.22
C GLN A 121 -32.85 -5.85 10.01
N LYS A 122 -33.12 -7.02 10.62
CA LYS A 122 -32.29 -8.23 10.46
C LYS A 122 -32.27 -8.73 9.02
N VAL A 123 -33.38 -8.60 8.31
CA VAL A 123 -33.47 -8.86 6.86
C VAL A 123 -32.50 -7.97 6.09
N ARG A 124 -32.50 -6.65 6.36
CA ARG A 124 -31.57 -5.72 5.72
C ARG A 124 -30.11 -6.02 6.08
N ASP A 125 -29.84 -6.41 7.32
CA ASP A 125 -28.49 -6.75 7.77
C ASP A 125 -27.98 -8.02 7.06
N ALA A 126 -28.82 -9.04 6.92
CA ALA A 126 -28.49 -10.25 6.16
C ALA A 126 -28.29 -9.96 4.66
N GLU A 127 -29.12 -9.08 4.05
CA GLU A 127 -28.93 -8.63 2.67
C GLU A 127 -27.59 -7.89 2.48
N ARG A 128 -27.24 -7.00 3.42
CA ARG A 128 -25.97 -6.26 3.43
C ARG A 128 -24.76 -7.18 3.56
N ASP A 129 -24.81 -8.13 4.47
CA ASP A 129 -23.72 -9.09 4.68
C ASP A 129 -23.52 -9.94 3.43
N ARG A 130 -24.61 -10.41 2.82
CA ARG A 130 -24.55 -11.14 1.55
C ARG A 130 -23.94 -10.30 0.43
N GLN A 131 -24.37 -9.04 0.30
CA GLN A 131 -23.83 -8.12 -0.69
C GLN A 131 -22.32 -7.90 -0.47
N TYR A 132 -21.89 -7.72 0.79
CA TYR A 132 -20.47 -7.58 1.09
C TYR A 132 -19.67 -8.80 0.65
N GLN A 133 -20.11 -10.02 1.01
CA GLN A 133 -19.39 -11.24 0.64
C GLN A 133 -19.30 -11.41 -0.87
N GLU A 134 -20.34 -11.08 -1.62
CA GLU A 134 -20.32 -11.16 -3.08
C GLU A 134 -19.32 -10.21 -3.74
N PHE A 135 -19.17 -8.98 -3.23
CA PHE A 135 -18.30 -7.98 -3.84
C PHE A 135 -16.87 -7.98 -3.28
N LYS A 136 -16.65 -8.51 -2.07
CA LYS A 136 -15.31 -8.69 -1.50
C LYS A 136 -14.42 -9.50 -2.43
N ASP A 137 -14.95 -10.59 -2.97
CA ASP A 137 -14.21 -11.50 -3.86
C ASP A 137 -14.07 -10.94 -5.29
N ARG A 138 -14.70 -9.79 -5.59
CA ARG A 138 -14.68 -9.11 -6.89
C ARG A 138 -13.81 -7.86 -6.89
N ILE A 139 -13.06 -7.60 -5.82
CA ILE A 139 -12.01 -6.58 -5.81
C ILE A 139 -11.00 -6.97 -6.89
N GLY A 140 -10.66 -6.04 -7.78
CA GLY A 140 -9.80 -6.34 -8.93
C GLY A 140 -10.55 -6.56 -10.25
N ASP A 141 -11.87 -6.58 -10.24
CA ASP A 141 -12.67 -6.82 -11.45
C ASP A 141 -13.35 -5.57 -12.00
N ILE A 142 -13.65 -5.63 -13.30
CA ILE A 142 -14.50 -4.64 -13.98
C ILE A 142 -15.96 -5.02 -13.77
N VAL A 143 -16.73 -4.08 -13.24
CA VAL A 143 -18.17 -4.20 -13.10
C VAL A 143 -18.89 -3.23 -14.02
N ASN A 144 -20.05 -3.67 -14.51
CA ASN A 144 -20.93 -2.87 -15.34
C ASN A 144 -22.14 -2.48 -14.50
N GLY A 145 -22.52 -1.21 -14.55
CA GLY A 145 -23.65 -0.66 -13.80
C GLY A 145 -24.37 0.44 -14.56
N VAL A 146 -25.47 0.91 -13.98
CA VAL A 146 -26.25 2.03 -14.50
C VAL A 146 -26.22 3.16 -13.48
N VAL A 147 -25.92 4.37 -13.93
CA VAL A 147 -25.89 5.55 -13.08
C VAL A 147 -27.31 5.83 -12.57
N LYS A 148 -27.50 5.73 -11.26
CA LYS A 148 -28.80 5.93 -10.60
C LYS A 148 -29.02 7.39 -10.23
N ARG A 149 -27.97 8.06 -9.76
CA ARG A 149 -27.97 9.49 -9.43
C ARG A 149 -26.56 10.05 -9.44
N VAL A 150 -26.47 11.33 -9.72
CA VAL A 150 -25.21 12.10 -9.68
C VAL A 150 -25.34 13.10 -8.54
N GLU A 151 -24.44 13.00 -7.57
CA GLU A 151 -24.36 13.89 -6.41
C GLU A 151 -23.19 14.88 -6.59
N TYR A 152 -23.10 15.88 -5.72
CA TYR A 152 -21.99 16.83 -5.79
C TYR A 152 -20.68 16.13 -5.39
N GLY A 153 -19.88 15.74 -6.38
CA GLY A 153 -18.58 15.10 -6.19
C GLY A 153 -18.59 13.56 -6.16
N SER A 154 -19.74 12.91 -6.41
CA SER A 154 -19.79 11.45 -6.57
C SER A 154 -20.91 11.01 -7.51
N VAL A 155 -20.74 9.83 -8.10
CA VAL A 155 -21.72 9.18 -8.95
C VAL A 155 -22.13 7.87 -8.28
N ILE A 156 -23.43 7.71 -8.05
CA ILE A 156 -23.99 6.48 -7.47
C ILE A 156 -24.47 5.59 -8.60
N VAL A 157 -23.93 4.38 -8.62
CA VAL A 157 -24.09 3.39 -9.68
C VAL A 157 -24.87 2.21 -9.12
N ASP A 158 -25.91 1.81 -9.83
CA ASP A 158 -26.67 0.60 -9.54
C ASP A 158 -26.03 -0.59 -10.26
N LEU A 159 -25.60 -1.58 -9.48
CA LEU A 159 -25.05 -2.86 -9.96
C LEU A 159 -26.13 -3.96 -9.99
N GLY A 160 -27.39 -3.63 -9.74
CA GLY A 160 -28.55 -4.53 -9.68
C GLY A 160 -28.68 -5.29 -8.35
N ARG A 161 -27.56 -5.69 -7.76
CA ARG A 161 -27.49 -6.38 -6.45
C ARG A 161 -26.99 -5.47 -5.31
N GLY A 162 -26.67 -4.22 -5.62
CA GLY A 162 -26.04 -3.28 -4.71
C GLY A 162 -25.84 -1.89 -5.33
N GLU A 163 -25.70 -0.87 -4.47
CA GLU A 163 -25.24 0.45 -4.89
C GLU A 163 -23.72 0.54 -4.73
N ALA A 164 -23.06 1.17 -5.69
CA ALA A 164 -21.65 1.46 -5.68
C ALA A 164 -21.41 2.95 -5.91
N ILE A 165 -20.27 3.44 -5.46
CA ILE A 165 -19.92 4.85 -5.52
C ILE A 165 -18.63 5.05 -6.31
N VAL A 166 -18.67 5.97 -7.26
CA VAL A 166 -17.48 6.50 -7.94
C VAL A 166 -17.27 7.92 -7.40
N ARG A 167 -16.13 8.19 -6.77
CA ARG A 167 -15.79 9.54 -6.31
C ARG A 167 -15.26 10.37 -7.47
N ARG A 168 -15.33 11.69 -7.35
CA ARG A 168 -14.82 12.61 -8.38
C ARG A 168 -13.35 12.39 -8.72
N ASP A 169 -12.52 12.10 -7.73
CA ASP A 169 -11.08 11.86 -7.92
C ASP A 169 -10.82 10.49 -8.59
N GLU A 170 -11.80 9.59 -8.51
CA GLU A 170 -11.79 8.27 -9.15
C GLU A 170 -12.52 8.27 -10.50
N MET A 171 -12.97 9.43 -10.97
CA MET A 171 -13.56 9.65 -12.28
C MET A 171 -12.56 10.31 -13.23
N LEU A 172 -12.74 10.07 -14.53
CA LEU A 172 -11.93 10.76 -15.53
C LEU A 172 -12.29 12.27 -15.56
N PRO A 173 -11.31 13.19 -15.61
CA PRO A 173 -11.56 14.63 -15.42
C PRO A 173 -12.56 15.28 -16.39
N ARG A 174 -12.74 14.71 -17.58
CA ARG A 174 -13.62 15.25 -18.64
C ARG A 174 -14.91 14.45 -18.82
N GLU A 175 -15.13 13.45 -17.99
CA GLU A 175 -16.25 12.56 -18.11
C GLU A 175 -17.45 13.08 -17.33
N VAL A 176 -18.61 13.13 -17.99
CA VAL A 176 -19.86 13.62 -17.40
C VAL A 176 -20.90 12.54 -17.51
N PHE A 177 -21.34 12.01 -16.37
CA PHE A 177 -22.44 11.05 -16.30
C PHE A 177 -23.77 11.74 -16.06
N ARG A 178 -24.82 11.16 -16.64
CA ARG A 178 -26.22 11.49 -16.38
C ARG A 178 -26.94 10.27 -15.82
N ASN A 179 -28.08 10.53 -15.19
CA ASN A 179 -28.94 9.46 -14.70
C ASN A 179 -29.40 8.57 -15.87
N GLY A 180 -29.25 7.26 -15.74
CA GLY A 180 -29.56 6.26 -16.75
C GLY A 180 -28.39 5.87 -17.65
N ASP A 181 -27.25 6.58 -17.58
CA ASP A 181 -26.07 6.23 -18.37
C ASP A 181 -25.46 4.91 -17.88
N ARG A 182 -24.90 4.13 -18.81
CA ARG A 182 -24.15 2.92 -18.47
C ARG A 182 -22.72 3.27 -18.13
N LEU A 183 -22.21 2.61 -17.10
CA LEU A 183 -20.86 2.80 -16.62
C LEU A 183 -20.15 1.46 -16.46
N ARG A 184 -18.89 1.41 -16.91
CA ARG A 184 -17.95 0.34 -16.58
C ARG A 184 -16.90 0.90 -15.63
N ALA A 185 -16.56 0.21 -14.55
CA ALA A 185 -15.54 0.70 -13.64
C ALA A 185 -14.87 -0.47 -12.92
N TYR A 186 -13.67 -0.21 -12.41
CA TYR A 186 -12.88 -1.16 -11.64
C TYR A 186 -13.29 -1.10 -10.16
N VAL A 187 -13.54 -2.26 -9.54
CA VAL A 187 -13.77 -2.35 -8.10
C VAL A 187 -12.41 -2.34 -7.41
N PHE A 188 -12.05 -1.22 -6.78
CA PHE A 188 -10.76 -1.12 -6.09
C PHE A 188 -10.87 -1.40 -4.59
N ASP A 189 -12.04 -1.19 -3.98
CA ASP A 189 -12.21 -1.38 -2.54
C ASP A 189 -13.68 -1.65 -2.18
N VAL A 190 -13.91 -2.49 -1.18
CA VAL A 190 -15.23 -2.83 -0.64
C VAL A 190 -15.17 -2.78 0.89
N ARG A 191 -15.84 -1.79 1.48
CA ARG A 191 -15.83 -1.54 2.92
C ARG A 191 -17.14 -1.91 3.57
N ARG A 192 -17.07 -2.46 4.78
CA ARG A 192 -18.26 -2.64 5.65
C ARG A 192 -18.53 -1.34 6.39
N GLU A 193 -19.72 -0.79 6.22
CA GLU A 193 -20.21 0.32 7.05
C GLU A 193 -21.52 -0.03 7.75
N THR A 194 -21.82 0.72 8.82
CA THR A 194 -23.05 0.57 9.62
C THR A 194 -24.34 0.76 8.81
N ARG A 195 -24.27 1.46 7.67
CA ARG A 195 -25.41 1.69 6.77
C ARG A 195 -25.52 0.67 5.63
N GLY A 196 -24.55 -0.22 5.49
CA GLY A 196 -24.43 -1.21 4.41
C GLY A 196 -23.01 -1.22 3.82
N PRO A 197 -22.64 -2.26 3.05
CA PRO A 197 -21.34 -2.26 2.38
C PRO A 197 -21.26 -1.14 1.35
N GLN A 198 -20.16 -0.40 1.36
CA GLN A 198 -19.84 0.57 0.32
C GLN A 198 -18.85 -0.05 -0.66
N ILE A 199 -19.26 -0.11 -1.93
CA ILE A 199 -18.44 -0.60 -3.04
C ILE A 199 -17.85 0.63 -3.72
N PHE A 200 -16.53 0.79 -3.66
CA PHE A 200 -15.83 1.88 -4.31
C PHE A 200 -15.35 1.47 -5.69
N LEU A 201 -15.72 2.29 -6.66
CA LEU A 201 -15.39 2.11 -8.06
C LEU A 201 -14.41 3.18 -8.51
N SER A 202 -13.50 2.79 -9.40
CA SER A 202 -12.53 3.69 -10.02
C SER A 202 -12.47 3.51 -11.52
N ARG A 203 -12.32 4.62 -12.23
CA ARG A 203 -12.00 4.68 -13.66
C ARG A 203 -10.61 5.25 -13.91
N THR A 204 -9.96 5.78 -12.88
CA THR A 204 -8.60 6.34 -12.94
C THR A 204 -7.53 5.30 -12.62
N HIS A 205 -7.86 4.27 -11.83
CA HIS A 205 -6.93 3.22 -11.43
C HIS A 205 -6.22 2.55 -12.63
N PRO A 206 -4.88 2.33 -12.60
CA PRO A 206 -4.13 1.71 -13.71
C PRO A 206 -4.65 0.32 -14.10
N GLN A 207 -5.01 -0.50 -13.11
CA GLN A 207 -5.55 -1.85 -13.35
C GLN A 207 -6.88 -1.86 -14.12
N PHE A 208 -7.63 -0.74 -14.12
CA PHE A 208 -8.81 -0.64 -14.97
C PHE A 208 -8.44 -0.77 -16.45
N MET A 209 -7.35 -0.10 -16.88
CA MET A 209 -6.85 -0.20 -18.25
C MET A 209 -6.37 -1.63 -18.55
N ALA A 210 -5.58 -2.23 -17.67
CA ALA A 210 -5.06 -3.59 -17.86
C ALA A 210 -6.20 -4.62 -18.04
N LYS A 211 -7.25 -4.52 -17.22
CA LYS A 211 -8.43 -5.38 -17.30
C LYS A 211 -9.28 -5.10 -18.55
N LEU A 212 -9.34 -3.85 -19.03
CA LEU A 212 -9.99 -3.54 -20.32
C LEU A 212 -9.24 -4.20 -21.49
N PHE A 213 -7.91 -4.15 -21.49
CA PHE A 213 -7.09 -4.85 -22.48
C PHE A 213 -7.28 -6.37 -22.39
N ALA A 214 -7.32 -6.95 -21.20
CA ALA A 214 -7.59 -8.37 -21.03
C ALA A 214 -8.97 -8.81 -21.58
N GLN A 215 -9.97 -7.92 -21.58
CA GLN A 215 -11.29 -8.20 -22.18
C GLN A 215 -11.29 -8.05 -23.72
N GLU A 216 -10.44 -7.18 -24.27
CA GLU A 216 -10.38 -6.87 -25.70
C GLU A 216 -9.36 -7.73 -26.47
N VAL A 217 -8.31 -8.21 -25.80
CA VAL A 217 -7.19 -8.96 -26.39
C VAL A 217 -7.18 -10.40 -25.84
N PRO A 218 -7.62 -11.40 -26.64
CA PRO A 218 -7.63 -12.80 -26.22
C PRO A 218 -6.27 -13.32 -25.77
N GLU A 219 -5.19 -12.88 -26.42
CA GLU A 219 -3.81 -13.28 -26.11
C GLU A 219 -3.39 -12.87 -24.69
N ILE A 220 -3.97 -11.79 -24.15
CA ILE A 220 -3.77 -11.38 -22.74
C ILE A 220 -4.63 -12.22 -21.80
N TYR A 221 -5.87 -12.53 -22.19
CA TYR A 221 -6.75 -13.39 -21.40
C TYR A 221 -6.18 -14.82 -21.24
N ASP A 222 -5.61 -15.36 -22.31
CA ASP A 222 -4.98 -16.68 -22.33
C ASP A 222 -3.59 -16.71 -21.68
N GLY A 223 -3.07 -15.54 -21.26
CA GLY A 223 -1.75 -15.41 -20.61
C GLY A 223 -0.56 -15.60 -21.55
N ILE A 224 -0.76 -15.52 -22.87
CA ILE A 224 0.32 -15.55 -23.87
C ILE A 224 1.06 -14.22 -23.87
N VAL A 225 0.32 -13.11 -23.85
CA VAL A 225 0.84 -11.76 -23.71
C VAL A 225 0.57 -11.27 -22.29
N GLU A 226 1.58 -10.73 -21.64
CA GLU A 226 1.51 -10.24 -20.27
C GLU A 226 1.75 -8.73 -20.25
N ILE A 227 0.92 -7.99 -19.52
CA ILE A 227 1.14 -6.57 -19.24
C ILE A 227 2.03 -6.48 -17.99
N LYS A 228 3.30 -6.10 -18.16
CA LYS A 228 4.29 -6.01 -17.09
C LYS A 228 4.20 -4.70 -16.30
N ALA A 229 3.91 -3.60 -16.98
CA ALA A 229 3.87 -2.28 -16.36
C ALA A 229 2.79 -1.40 -17.00
N VAL A 230 2.18 -0.53 -16.20
CA VAL A 230 1.18 0.44 -16.63
C VAL A 230 1.44 1.77 -15.96
N ALA A 231 1.76 2.78 -16.75
CA ALA A 231 1.88 4.17 -16.30
C ALA A 231 0.78 5.01 -16.93
N ARG A 232 0.06 5.80 -16.13
CA ARG A 232 -1.17 6.44 -16.57
C ARG A 232 -1.35 7.84 -16.01
N ASP A 233 -1.65 8.78 -16.91
CA ASP A 233 -2.20 10.10 -16.61
C ASP A 233 -3.69 10.10 -17.04
N PRO A 234 -4.62 9.79 -16.11
CA PRO A 234 -5.99 9.41 -16.44
C PRO A 234 -6.74 10.45 -17.27
N GLY A 235 -7.31 10.00 -18.39
CA GLY A 235 -8.07 10.85 -19.32
C GLY A 235 -7.19 11.70 -20.24
N SER A 236 -5.86 11.55 -20.20
CA SER A 236 -4.96 12.21 -21.15
C SER A 236 -4.07 11.21 -21.92
N ARG A 237 -3.16 10.51 -21.22
CA ARG A 237 -2.17 9.64 -21.87
C ARG A 237 -1.74 8.52 -20.93
N ALA A 238 -1.46 7.35 -21.49
CA ALA A 238 -0.92 6.21 -20.78
C ALA A 238 0.15 5.49 -21.61
N LYS A 239 1.03 4.78 -20.91
CA LYS A 239 2.01 3.87 -21.48
C LYS A 239 1.80 2.50 -20.85
N ILE A 240 1.83 1.45 -21.67
CA ILE A 240 1.78 0.07 -21.19
C ILE A 240 2.97 -0.72 -21.73
N GLY A 241 3.65 -1.44 -20.84
CA GLY A 241 4.74 -2.35 -21.17
C GLY A 241 4.21 -3.77 -21.31
N VAL A 242 4.34 -4.35 -22.50
CA VAL A 242 3.83 -5.70 -22.81
C VAL A 242 4.95 -6.63 -23.25
N VAL A 243 4.89 -7.88 -22.80
CA VAL A 243 5.82 -8.95 -23.20
C VAL A 243 5.01 -10.16 -23.65
N SER A 244 5.54 -10.92 -24.62
CA SER A 244 4.97 -12.21 -25.01
C SER A 244 5.78 -13.33 -24.38
N ARG A 245 5.10 -14.34 -23.82
CA ARG A 245 5.72 -15.60 -23.40
C ARG A 245 6.01 -16.51 -24.59
N ASP A 246 5.37 -16.26 -25.73
CA ASP A 246 5.58 -16.97 -26.99
C ASP A 246 6.28 -16.07 -28.01
N SER A 247 7.48 -16.46 -28.43
CA SER A 247 8.29 -15.76 -29.44
C SER A 247 7.62 -15.64 -30.82
N SER A 248 6.60 -16.47 -31.11
CA SER A 248 5.85 -16.43 -32.37
C SER A 248 4.76 -15.35 -32.39
N VAL A 249 4.44 -14.77 -31.22
CA VAL A 249 3.40 -13.75 -31.05
C VAL A 249 4.06 -12.40 -30.76
N ASP A 250 3.79 -11.41 -31.62
CA ASP A 250 4.16 -10.02 -31.36
C ASP A 250 3.20 -9.40 -30.31
N PRO A 251 3.68 -9.04 -29.11
CA PRO A 251 2.82 -8.52 -28.05
C PRO A 251 2.23 -7.15 -28.39
N VAL A 252 2.94 -6.31 -29.16
CA VAL A 252 2.43 -4.97 -29.53
C VAL A 252 1.35 -5.13 -30.59
N GLY A 253 1.61 -5.92 -31.64
CA GLY A 253 0.64 -6.22 -32.69
C GLY A 253 -0.63 -6.90 -32.16
N ALA A 254 -0.48 -7.80 -31.18
CA ALA A 254 -1.60 -8.39 -30.45
C ALA A 254 -2.44 -7.30 -29.76
N CYS A 255 -1.85 -6.41 -28.98
CA CYS A 255 -2.63 -5.38 -28.27
C CYS A 255 -3.27 -4.33 -29.21
N VAL A 256 -2.61 -3.99 -30.33
CA VAL A 256 -3.12 -3.00 -31.30
C VAL A 256 -4.27 -3.57 -32.14
N GLY A 257 -4.13 -4.81 -32.62
CA GLY A 257 -5.08 -5.43 -33.54
C GLY A 257 -5.11 -4.81 -34.95
N MET A 258 -6.01 -5.29 -35.80
CA MET A 258 -6.11 -4.86 -37.20
C MET A 258 -6.37 -3.35 -37.31
N ARG A 259 -5.37 -2.59 -37.76
CA ARG A 259 -5.40 -1.12 -37.85
C ARG A 259 -5.76 -0.42 -36.52
N GLY A 260 -5.35 -0.99 -35.39
CA GLY A 260 -5.62 -0.39 -34.08
C GLY A 260 -7.02 -0.61 -33.55
N SER A 261 -7.80 -1.56 -34.11
CA SER A 261 -9.19 -1.76 -33.71
C SER A 261 -9.36 -2.07 -32.22
N ARG A 262 -8.45 -2.86 -31.64
CA ARG A 262 -8.50 -3.30 -30.24
C ARG A 262 -8.13 -2.16 -29.30
N VAL A 263 -6.98 -1.54 -29.51
CA VAL A 263 -6.57 -0.35 -28.73
C VAL A 263 -7.60 0.79 -28.83
N GLN A 264 -8.21 1.01 -29.99
CA GLN A 264 -9.21 2.06 -30.16
C GLN A 264 -10.49 1.78 -29.35
N ALA A 265 -10.88 0.52 -29.15
CA ALA A 265 -12.01 0.17 -28.30
C ALA A 265 -11.75 0.57 -26.83
N VAL A 266 -10.54 0.31 -26.33
CA VAL A 266 -10.10 0.72 -24.98
C VAL A 266 -9.99 2.24 -24.87
N VAL A 267 -9.39 2.91 -25.87
CA VAL A 267 -9.30 4.38 -25.94
C VAL A 267 -10.67 5.04 -25.89
N ASN A 268 -11.66 4.47 -26.59
CA ASN A 268 -13.03 4.98 -26.60
C ASN A 268 -13.71 4.81 -25.24
N GLU A 269 -13.48 3.68 -24.55
CA GLU A 269 -13.98 3.46 -23.19
C GLU A 269 -13.37 4.48 -22.19
N LEU A 270 -12.11 4.88 -22.39
CA LEU A 270 -11.39 5.85 -21.58
C LEU A 270 -11.52 7.30 -22.07
N GLN A 271 -12.57 7.63 -22.82
CA GLN A 271 -12.89 9.00 -23.28
C GLN A 271 -11.77 9.66 -24.10
N GLY A 272 -11.07 8.90 -24.94
CA GLY A 272 -10.05 9.42 -25.85
C GLY A 272 -8.66 9.56 -25.23
N GLU A 273 -8.40 8.90 -24.10
CA GLU A 273 -7.07 8.76 -23.52
C GLU A 273 -6.10 8.13 -24.54
N LYS A 274 -4.95 8.77 -24.79
CA LYS A 274 -3.95 8.24 -25.74
C LYS A 274 -3.13 7.13 -25.10
N ILE A 275 -3.12 5.94 -25.69
CA ILE A 275 -2.41 4.79 -25.14
C ILE A 275 -1.24 4.43 -26.04
N ASP A 276 -0.02 4.51 -25.50
CA ASP A 276 1.18 4.01 -26.16
C ASP A 276 1.45 2.58 -25.66
N ILE A 277 1.58 1.63 -26.59
CA ILE A 277 1.85 0.23 -26.29
C ILE A 277 3.30 -0.04 -26.66
N ILE A 278 4.08 -0.47 -25.68
CA ILE A 278 5.54 -0.51 -25.74
C ILE A 278 6.00 -1.94 -25.45
N PRO A 279 6.96 -2.50 -26.22
CA PRO A 279 7.54 -3.80 -25.88
C PRO A 279 8.36 -3.67 -24.60
N TRP A 280 8.00 -4.47 -23.60
CA TRP A 280 8.77 -4.59 -22.36
C TRP A 280 10.04 -5.41 -22.61
N SER A 281 11.13 -5.00 -22.00
CA SER A 281 12.43 -5.67 -22.07
C SER A 281 12.98 -5.84 -20.65
N PRO A 282 13.63 -6.97 -20.33
CA PRO A 282 14.35 -7.13 -19.07
C PRO A 282 15.60 -6.24 -19.01
N ASP A 283 16.20 -5.90 -20.16
CA ASP A 283 17.25 -4.89 -20.24
C ASP A 283 16.65 -3.49 -20.10
N ILE A 284 17.01 -2.81 -19.01
CA ILE A 284 16.47 -1.51 -18.62
C ILE A 284 16.82 -0.42 -19.65
N ALA A 285 18.02 -0.46 -20.24
CA ALA A 285 18.44 0.51 -21.25
C ALA A 285 17.49 0.45 -22.46
N THR A 286 17.27 -0.76 -22.99
CA THR A 286 16.31 -1.00 -24.07
C THR A 286 14.88 -0.59 -23.66
N PHE A 287 14.47 -0.91 -22.43
CA PHE A 287 13.12 -0.59 -21.98
C PHE A 287 12.87 0.91 -21.85
N VAL A 288 13.84 1.69 -21.36
CA VAL A 288 13.78 3.16 -21.27
C VAL A 288 13.69 3.81 -22.65
N VAL A 289 14.51 3.35 -23.61
CA VAL A 289 14.44 3.83 -25.00
C VAL A 289 13.05 3.59 -25.58
N ASN A 290 12.50 2.39 -25.37
CA ASN A 290 11.16 2.04 -25.80
C ASN A 290 10.09 2.88 -25.08
N ALA A 291 10.27 3.18 -23.80
CA ALA A 291 9.33 3.97 -23.00
C ALA A 291 9.26 5.45 -23.43
N LEU A 292 10.38 6.03 -23.86
CA LEU A 292 10.46 7.41 -24.34
C LEU A 292 9.91 7.61 -25.76
N ALA A 293 9.59 6.53 -26.47
CA ALA A 293 8.94 6.59 -27.78
C ALA A 293 7.72 7.54 -27.76
N PRO A 294 7.58 8.43 -28.75
CA PRO A 294 8.24 8.42 -30.06
C PRO A 294 9.57 9.19 -30.19
N ALA A 295 10.15 9.68 -29.09
CA ALA A 295 11.43 10.39 -29.17
C ALA A 295 12.59 9.41 -29.42
N GLU A 296 13.52 9.81 -30.29
CA GLU A 296 14.74 9.04 -30.56
C GLU A 296 15.82 9.39 -29.52
N VAL A 297 16.42 8.35 -28.94
CA VAL A 297 17.45 8.45 -27.90
C VAL A 297 18.82 8.17 -28.52
N ALA A 298 19.80 9.02 -28.21
CA ALA A 298 21.17 8.88 -28.71
C ALA A 298 22.03 7.99 -27.79
N LYS A 299 21.96 8.22 -26.48
CA LYS A 299 22.71 7.48 -25.46
C LYS A 299 21.89 7.37 -24.17
N VAL A 300 22.08 6.27 -23.46
CA VAL A 300 21.55 6.06 -22.11
C VAL A 300 22.73 5.79 -21.19
N VAL A 301 22.78 6.49 -20.05
CA VAL A 301 23.75 6.30 -18.97
C VAL A 301 22.93 5.90 -17.74
N ILE A 302 23.28 4.78 -17.13
CA ILE A 302 22.58 4.24 -15.97
C ILE A 302 23.48 4.42 -14.76
N ASP A 303 22.93 5.00 -13.71
CA ASP A 303 23.53 5.09 -12.38
C ASP A 303 22.76 4.10 -11.48
N GLU A 304 23.35 2.93 -11.26
CA GLU A 304 22.73 1.84 -10.49
C GLU A 304 22.61 2.18 -9.00
N ASP A 305 23.57 2.94 -8.46
CA ASP A 305 23.61 3.30 -7.04
C ASP A 305 22.47 4.26 -6.67
N ARG A 306 22.05 5.11 -7.61
CA ARG A 306 21.04 6.16 -7.37
C ARG A 306 19.67 5.89 -7.99
N GLU A 307 19.46 4.70 -8.56
CA GLU A 307 18.25 4.36 -9.33
C GLU A 307 17.87 5.43 -10.38
N ARG A 308 18.89 6.04 -11.00
CA ARG A 308 18.74 7.19 -11.91
C ARG A 308 19.27 6.87 -13.29
N ILE A 309 18.54 7.31 -14.31
CA ILE A 309 18.91 7.08 -15.71
C ILE A 309 19.00 8.42 -16.44
N GLU A 310 20.17 8.72 -16.97
CA GLU A 310 20.40 9.89 -17.81
C GLU A 310 20.28 9.50 -19.27
N VAL A 311 19.37 10.17 -19.97
CA VAL A 311 19.02 9.91 -21.36
C VAL A 311 19.44 11.11 -22.20
N VAL A 312 20.38 10.89 -23.10
CA VAL A 312 20.85 11.89 -24.05
C VAL A 312 20.02 11.83 -25.32
N VAL A 313 19.44 12.97 -25.69
CA VAL A 313 18.63 13.13 -26.90
C VAL A 313 19.15 14.28 -27.75
N PRO A 314 18.96 14.24 -29.09
CA PRO A 314 19.23 15.39 -29.93
C PRO A 314 18.36 16.59 -29.56
N ASP A 315 18.85 17.82 -29.76
CA ASP A 315 18.12 19.07 -29.44
C ASP A 315 16.73 19.14 -30.07
N THR A 316 16.58 18.58 -31.27
CA THR A 316 15.32 18.55 -32.01
C THR A 316 14.28 17.63 -31.36
N GLN A 317 14.72 16.63 -30.60
CA GLN A 317 13.90 15.63 -29.92
C GLN A 317 13.65 15.96 -28.45
N LEU A 318 14.42 16.86 -27.84
CA LEU A 318 14.31 17.25 -26.42
C LEU A 318 12.85 17.58 -26.01
N SER A 319 12.18 18.42 -26.79
CA SER A 319 10.79 18.81 -26.52
C SER A 319 9.81 17.63 -26.60
N LEU A 320 10.08 16.66 -27.49
CA LEU A 320 9.25 15.47 -27.67
C LEU A 320 9.48 14.48 -26.52
N ALA A 321 10.75 14.29 -26.12
CA ALA A 321 11.16 13.39 -25.06
C ALA A 321 10.60 13.82 -23.70
N ILE A 322 10.68 15.12 -23.36
CA ILE A 322 10.06 15.68 -22.15
C ILE A 322 8.52 15.62 -22.27
N GLY A 323 7.99 16.03 -23.42
CA GLY A 323 6.55 16.14 -23.66
C GLY A 323 5.90 17.33 -22.96
N ARG A 324 4.59 17.51 -23.17
CA ARG A 324 3.84 18.65 -22.61
C ARG A 324 3.85 18.58 -21.08
N ARG A 325 4.44 19.58 -20.40
CA ARG A 325 4.58 19.62 -18.92
C ARG A 325 5.29 18.39 -18.35
N GLY A 326 6.27 17.84 -19.07
CA GLY A 326 6.99 16.65 -18.63
C GLY A 326 6.15 15.37 -18.64
N GLN A 327 5.01 15.33 -19.33
CA GLN A 327 4.11 14.18 -19.31
C GLN A 327 4.77 12.91 -19.86
N ASN A 328 5.62 13.01 -20.89
CA ASN A 328 6.21 11.81 -21.51
C ASN A 328 7.28 11.20 -20.63
N VAL A 329 8.20 12.02 -20.11
CA VAL A 329 9.26 11.59 -19.18
C VAL A 329 8.68 11.05 -17.87
N ARG A 330 7.64 11.69 -17.30
CA ARG A 330 6.98 11.20 -16.09
C ARG A 330 6.32 9.84 -16.29
N LEU A 331 5.64 9.64 -17.43
CA LEU A 331 5.03 8.34 -17.74
C LEU A 331 6.10 7.28 -18.02
N ALA A 332 7.24 7.64 -18.62
CA ALA A 332 8.34 6.71 -18.82
C ALA A 332 8.97 6.30 -17.47
N SER A 333 9.26 7.27 -16.59
CA SER A 333 9.78 7.02 -15.24
C SER A 333 8.85 6.15 -14.40
N GLN A 334 7.53 6.44 -14.40
CA GLN A 334 6.54 5.59 -13.72
C GLN A 334 6.43 4.18 -14.33
N LEU A 335 6.72 4.01 -15.62
CA LEU A 335 6.62 2.73 -16.31
C LEU A 335 7.84 1.85 -16.03
N THR A 336 9.02 2.46 -15.98
CA THR A 336 10.29 1.76 -15.74
C THR A 336 10.56 1.58 -14.25
N GLY A 337 10.06 2.47 -13.40
CA GLY A 337 10.37 2.52 -11.98
C GLY A 337 11.62 3.34 -11.64
N TRP A 338 12.30 3.93 -12.64
CA TRP A 338 13.55 4.68 -12.49
C TRP A 338 13.31 6.17 -12.67
N ASP A 339 14.09 7.02 -12.02
CA ASP A 339 14.07 8.46 -12.34
C ASP A 339 14.82 8.70 -13.65
N ILE A 340 14.21 9.46 -14.55
CA ILE A 340 14.73 9.66 -15.91
C ILE A 340 15.01 11.14 -16.13
N ASP A 341 16.28 11.47 -16.29
CA ASP A 341 16.73 12.80 -16.66
C ASP A 341 17.10 12.87 -18.12
N ILE A 342 16.60 13.91 -18.80
CA ILE A 342 16.79 14.07 -20.24
C ILE A 342 17.75 15.24 -20.46
N LEU A 343 18.85 14.95 -21.14
CA LEU A 343 19.90 15.91 -21.45
C LEU A 343 20.11 16.01 -22.96
N THR A 344 20.58 17.17 -23.41
CA THR A 344 21.10 17.30 -24.78
C THR A 344 22.53 16.76 -24.88
N GLU A 345 22.98 16.44 -26.09
CA GLU A 345 24.38 16.03 -26.32
C GLU A 345 25.38 17.08 -25.84
N GLN A 346 25.01 18.37 -25.97
CA GLN A 346 25.84 19.48 -25.52
C GLN A 346 25.89 19.56 -23.99
N GLU A 347 24.74 19.56 -23.31
CA GLU A 347 24.68 19.60 -21.84
C GLU A 347 25.41 18.41 -21.21
N GLU A 348 25.28 17.23 -21.82
CA GLU A 348 25.95 16.03 -21.34
C GLU A 348 27.47 16.11 -21.51
N SER A 349 27.94 16.67 -22.63
CA SER A 349 29.37 16.93 -22.83
C SER A 349 29.91 18.00 -21.86
N GLU A 350 29.14 19.07 -21.60
CA GLU A 350 29.52 20.12 -20.66
C GLU A 350 29.61 19.58 -19.23
N ARG A 351 28.66 18.72 -18.84
CA ARG A 351 28.64 18.08 -17.53
C ARG A 351 29.80 17.11 -17.35
N ARG A 352 30.08 16.23 -18.32
CA ARG A 352 31.27 15.36 -18.28
C ARG A 352 32.56 16.16 -18.16
N GLN A 353 32.67 17.28 -18.88
CA GLN A 353 33.85 18.14 -18.79
C GLN A 353 33.99 18.75 -17.39
N ALA A 354 32.88 19.22 -16.81
CA ALA A 354 32.87 19.74 -15.45
C ALA A 354 33.23 18.67 -14.41
N ASP A 355 32.70 17.46 -14.55
CA ASP A 355 32.98 16.33 -13.66
C ASP A 355 34.45 15.88 -13.79
N PHE A 356 34.99 15.87 -15.01
CA PHE A 356 36.40 15.58 -15.28
C PHE A 356 37.33 16.62 -14.63
N GLU A 357 37.02 17.91 -14.77
CA GLU A 357 37.77 19.01 -14.15
C GLU A 357 37.68 18.96 -12.62
N ALA A 358 36.50 18.66 -12.08
CA ALA A 358 36.28 18.52 -10.64
C ALA A 358 37.08 17.34 -10.06
N SER A 359 37.05 16.18 -10.71
CA SER A 359 37.78 14.98 -10.29
C SER A 359 39.29 15.19 -10.39
N THR A 360 39.76 15.79 -11.48
CA THR A 360 41.18 16.17 -11.65
C THR A 360 41.63 17.06 -10.51
N LYS A 361 40.86 18.11 -10.21
CA LYS A 361 41.19 19.03 -9.12
C LYS A 361 41.15 18.36 -7.75
N LEU A 362 40.17 17.49 -7.51
CA LEU A 362 40.08 16.69 -6.30
C LEU A 362 41.37 15.89 -6.09
N PHE A 363 41.84 15.16 -7.11
CA PHE A 363 43.06 14.37 -7.01
C PHE A 363 44.31 15.23 -6.81
N MET A 364 44.42 16.36 -7.52
CA MET A 364 45.52 17.30 -7.32
C MET A 364 45.56 17.83 -5.89
N ASP A 365 44.43 18.26 -5.33
CA ASP A 365 44.35 18.86 -4.00
C ASP A 365 44.54 17.81 -2.88
N THR A 366 44.06 16.59 -3.08
CA THR A 366 44.06 15.53 -2.05
C THR A 366 45.33 14.67 -2.06
N LEU A 367 45.75 14.20 -3.24
CA LEU A 367 46.89 13.30 -3.44
C LEU A 367 48.19 14.07 -3.73
N ASN A 368 48.11 15.39 -3.91
CA ASN A 368 49.24 16.25 -4.23
C ASN A 368 50.01 15.74 -5.47
N VAL A 369 49.24 15.35 -6.48
CA VAL A 369 49.74 14.92 -7.79
C VAL A 369 49.76 16.09 -8.76
N ASP A 370 50.54 15.97 -9.83
CA ASP A 370 50.50 16.97 -10.89
C ASP A 370 49.21 16.86 -11.73
N GLU A 371 48.98 17.88 -12.55
CA GLU A 371 47.78 17.95 -13.40
C GLU A 371 47.69 16.77 -14.38
N VAL A 372 48.83 16.27 -14.86
CA VAL A 372 48.87 15.16 -15.82
C VAL A 372 48.40 13.86 -15.17
N VAL A 373 48.90 13.54 -13.98
CA VAL A 373 48.47 12.37 -13.21
C VAL A 373 47.01 12.51 -12.79
N GLY A 374 46.57 13.69 -12.36
CA GLY A 374 45.16 13.94 -12.03
C GLY A 374 44.21 13.74 -13.21
N GLN A 375 44.60 14.20 -14.41
CA GLN A 375 43.83 14.01 -15.64
C GLN A 375 43.78 12.54 -16.07
N LEU A 376 44.88 11.79 -15.92
CA LEU A 376 44.90 10.36 -16.22
C LEU A 376 43.94 9.59 -15.31
N LEU A 377 43.97 9.85 -14.00
CA LEU A 377 43.05 9.25 -13.04
C LEU A 377 41.57 9.59 -13.37
N ALA A 378 41.29 10.85 -13.67
CA ALA A 378 39.94 11.25 -14.06
C ALA A 378 39.51 10.62 -15.41
N SER A 379 40.45 10.37 -16.33
CA SER A 379 40.14 9.77 -17.65
C SER A 379 39.82 8.27 -17.56
N GLU A 380 40.39 7.58 -16.59
CA GLU A 380 40.08 6.18 -16.26
C GLU A 380 38.76 6.05 -15.48
N GLY A 381 38.14 7.17 -15.09
CA GLY A 381 36.80 7.20 -14.50
C GLY A 381 36.77 7.21 -12.98
N PHE A 382 37.91 7.38 -12.30
CA PHE A 382 37.93 7.53 -10.85
C PHE A 382 37.24 8.84 -10.44
N ALA A 383 36.25 8.74 -9.55
CA ALA A 383 35.45 9.87 -9.08
C ALA A 383 35.76 10.25 -7.62
N SER A 384 36.34 9.34 -6.85
CA SER A 384 36.62 9.53 -5.42
C SER A 384 38.01 9.03 -5.00
N VAL A 385 38.51 9.53 -3.87
CA VAL A 385 39.82 9.09 -3.31
C VAL A 385 39.67 7.72 -2.67
N GLU A 386 38.48 7.40 -2.18
CA GLU A 386 38.09 6.11 -1.61
C GLU A 386 38.20 4.98 -2.65
N GLU A 387 37.73 5.19 -3.88
CA GLU A 387 37.90 4.24 -4.99
C GLU A 387 39.38 3.92 -5.24
N LEU A 388 40.23 4.95 -5.27
CA LEU A 388 41.67 4.79 -5.48
C LEU A 388 42.36 4.00 -4.36
N ALA A 389 41.87 4.11 -3.12
CA ALA A 389 42.43 3.38 -1.98
C ALA A 389 42.06 1.89 -1.96
N LEU A 390 40.90 1.55 -2.56
CA LEU A 390 40.26 0.23 -2.55
C LEU A 390 40.50 -0.60 -3.82
N VAL A 391 40.79 0.05 -4.96
CA VAL A 391 41.07 -0.62 -6.24
C VAL A 391 42.32 -1.51 -6.17
N ASP A 392 42.42 -2.52 -7.02
CA ASP A 392 43.65 -3.34 -7.10
C ASP A 392 44.79 -2.50 -7.68
N ALA A 393 45.98 -2.57 -7.07
CA ALA A 393 47.15 -1.82 -7.50
C ALA A 393 47.53 -2.12 -8.96
N ARG A 394 47.19 -3.31 -9.47
CA ARG A 394 47.44 -3.70 -10.87
C ARG A 394 46.59 -2.92 -11.86
N GLU A 395 45.34 -2.62 -11.52
CA GLU A 395 44.46 -1.84 -12.39
C GLU A 395 44.97 -0.40 -12.52
N LEU A 396 45.51 0.16 -11.44
CA LEU A 396 46.21 1.45 -11.49
C LEU A 396 47.52 1.39 -12.27
N ALA A 397 48.28 0.30 -12.16
CA ALA A 397 49.54 0.13 -12.89
C ALA A 397 49.33 -0.09 -14.40
N ASP A 398 48.16 -0.57 -14.81
CA ASP A 398 47.78 -0.77 -16.22
C ASP A 398 47.45 0.55 -16.93
N ILE A 399 47.27 1.66 -16.19
CA ILE A 399 47.03 3.00 -16.75
C ILE A 399 48.25 3.44 -17.56
N GLU A 400 48.00 3.92 -18.78
CA GLU A 400 49.09 4.32 -19.69
C GLU A 400 49.90 5.48 -19.10
N GLY A 401 51.15 5.17 -18.71
CA GLY A 401 52.08 6.13 -18.12
C GLY A 401 52.34 5.90 -16.63
N PHE A 402 51.65 4.96 -15.98
CA PHE A 402 51.96 4.54 -14.61
C PHE A 402 52.80 3.26 -14.61
N ASP A 403 53.56 3.07 -13.54
CA ASP A 403 54.22 1.83 -13.19
C ASP A 403 53.73 1.33 -11.83
N GLU A 404 54.12 0.10 -11.47
CA GLU A 404 53.71 -0.53 -10.20
C GLU A 404 54.13 0.31 -8.98
N GLU A 405 55.26 1.00 -9.06
CA GLU A 405 55.75 1.90 -8.00
C GLU A 405 54.86 3.16 -7.86
N THR A 406 54.48 3.79 -8.98
CA THR A 406 53.58 4.95 -9.00
C THR A 406 52.18 4.57 -8.50
N ALA A 407 51.67 3.41 -8.91
CA ALA A 407 50.38 2.90 -8.46
C ALA A 407 50.36 2.69 -6.93
N GLU A 408 51.39 2.01 -6.39
CA GLU A 408 51.53 1.82 -4.94
C GLU A 408 51.66 3.16 -4.19
N GLU A 409 52.40 4.12 -4.75
CA GLU A 409 52.54 5.45 -4.16
C GLU A 409 51.20 6.20 -4.13
N LEU A 410 50.43 6.19 -5.23
CA LEU A 410 49.11 6.83 -5.29
C LEU A 410 48.15 6.22 -4.28
N GLN A 411 48.13 4.89 -4.16
CA GLN A 411 47.32 4.21 -3.14
C GLN A 411 47.74 4.57 -1.72
N SER A 412 49.05 4.63 -1.45
CA SER A 412 49.56 5.02 -0.14
C SER A 412 49.12 6.44 0.21
N ARG A 413 49.24 7.38 -0.74
CA ARG A 413 48.79 8.77 -0.55
C ARG A 413 47.28 8.86 -0.35
N ALA A 414 46.49 8.06 -1.07
CA ALA A 414 45.05 8.00 -0.89
C ALA A 414 44.68 7.51 0.52
N ARG A 415 45.31 6.42 0.99
CA ARG A 415 45.11 5.91 2.36
C ARG A 415 45.55 6.90 3.41
N GLU A 416 46.72 7.51 3.26
CA GLU A 416 47.19 8.55 4.19
C GLU A 416 46.26 9.77 4.24
N TYR A 417 45.69 10.17 3.10
CA TYR A 417 44.69 11.23 3.04
C TYR A 417 43.43 10.83 3.82
N LEU A 418 42.90 9.63 3.58
CA LEU A 418 41.71 9.12 4.26
C LEU A 418 41.93 8.97 5.76
N ASP A 419 43.07 8.42 6.18
CA ASP A 419 43.47 8.30 7.59
C ASP A 419 43.55 9.68 8.27
N ARG A 420 44.08 10.69 7.56
CA ARG A 420 44.15 12.06 8.07
C ARG A 420 42.77 12.68 8.22
N VAL A 421 41.89 12.51 7.23
CA VAL A 421 40.51 13.01 7.29
C VAL A 421 39.75 12.32 8.42
N GLU A 422 39.91 11.01 8.59
CA GLU A 422 39.29 10.25 9.66
C GLU A 422 39.80 10.70 11.05
N ALA A 423 41.10 10.93 11.19
CA ALA A 423 41.68 11.47 12.42
C ALA A 423 41.16 12.89 12.74
N GLU A 424 40.99 13.74 11.73
CA GLU A 424 40.43 15.09 11.90
C GLU A 424 38.96 15.03 12.33
N LEU A 425 38.15 14.18 11.69
CA LEU A 425 36.75 13.94 12.07
C LEU A 425 36.64 13.37 13.48
N ASP A 426 37.52 12.44 13.87
CA ASP A 426 37.53 11.86 15.21
C ASP A 426 37.95 12.87 16.29
N ALA A 427 38.93 13.73 15.98
CA ALA A 427 39.32 14.83 16.84
C ALA A 427 38.15 15.81 17.03
N ARG A 428 37.46 16.16 15.93
CA ARG A 428 36.31 17.06 15.95
C ARG A 428 35.13 16.48 16.74
N ARG A 429 34.83 15.20 16.56
CA ARG A 429 33.86 14.44 17.36
C ARG A 429 34.18 14.53 18.85
N THR A 430 35.46 14.31 19.20
CA THR A 430 35.92 14.36 20.59
C THR A 430 35.78 15.77 21.18
N GLU A 431 36.08 16.82 20.41
CA GLU A 431 35.86 18.22 20.82
C GLU A 431 34.37 18.53 21.09
N LEU A 432 33.48 17.94 20.30
CA LEU A 432 32.03 18.09 20.45
C LEU A 432 31.46 17.23 21.59
N GLY A 433 32.27 16.35 22.18
CA GLY A 433 31.90 15.54 23.35
C GLY A 433 31.04 14.32 23.04
N VAL A 434 31.13 13.80 21.81
CA VAL A 434 30.39 12.61 21.37
C VAL A 434 31.14 11.34 21.80
N GLU A 435 30.44 10.41 22.43
CA GLU A 435 31.02 9.20 23.02
C GLU A 435 31.49 8.17 21.98
N ASP A 436 32.47 7.33 22.36
CA ASP A 436 32.98 6.25 21.52
C ASP A 436 31.94 5.16 21.25
N ALA A 437 30.97 5.00 22.15
CA ALA A 437 29.92 4.00 22.01
C ALA A 437 29.09 4.20 20.73
N LEU A 438 28.93 5.44 20.26
CA LEU A 438 28.22 5.72 19.00
C LEU A 438 28.92 5.15 17.75
N LYS A 439 30.24 4.94 17.79
CA LYS A 439 30.98 4.27 16.69
C LYS A 439 30.57 2.82 16.52
N THR A 440 30.05 2.19 17.58
CA THR A 440 29.68 0.77 17.55
C THR A 440 28.30 0.54 16.95
N VAL A 441 27.53 1.61 16.70
CA VAL A 441 26.23 1.53 16.04
C VAL A 441 26.44 1.25 14.55
N PRO A 442 25.92 0.14 14.01
CA PRO A 442 26.02 -0.16 12.59
C PRO A 442 25.46 0.96 11.70
N GLY A 443 26.19 1.31 10.64
CA GLY A 443 25.79 2.35 9.68
C GLY A 443 26.21 3.78 10.05
N VAL A 444 26.70 4.02 11.27
CA VAL A 444 27.17 5.35 11.67
C VAL A 444 28.59 5.60 11.15
N THR A 445 28.76 6.66 10.36
CA THR A 445 30.07 7.06 9.82
C THR A 445 30.75 8.14 10.68
N SER A 446 32.08 8.27 10.57
CA SER A 446 32.84 9.33 11.27
C SER A 446 32.36 10.74 10.94
N LYS A 447 31.85 10.99 9.72
CA LYS A 447 31.22 12.25 9.32
C LYS A 447 29.89 12.48 10.05
N MET A 448 29.06 11.45 10.19
CA MET A 448 27.79 11.52 10.93
C MET A 448 28.01 11.81 12.40
N LEU A 449 29.05 11.26 13.03
CA LEU A 449 29.37 11.51 14.44
C LEU A 449 29.66 12.99 14.72
N VAL A 450 30.30 13.70 13.79
CA VAL A 450 30.51 15.14 13.90
C VAL A 450 29.18 15.89 13.80
N ALA A 451 28.35 15.53 12.82
CA ALA A 451 27.02 16.14 12.64
C ALA A 451 26.10 15.91 13.85
N PHE A 452 26.15 14.72 14.45
CA PHE A 452 25.49 14.41 15.72
C PHE A 452 25.98 15.32 16.85
N GLY A 453 27.29 15.49 16.99
CA GLY A 453 27.87 16.38 18.00
C GLY A 453 27.48 17.84 17.84
N GLU A 454 27.36 18.34 16.61
CA GLU A 454 26.90 19.71 16.32
C GLU A 454 25.42 19.93 16.67
N ASN A 455 24.62 18.85 16.67
CA ASN A 455 23.20 18.84 17.00
C ASN A 455 22.90 18.28 18.40
N ASP A 456 23.92 18.23 19.28
CA ASP A 456 23.81 17.79 20.69
C ASP A 456 23.41 16.32 20.90
N ILE A 457 23.59 15.46 19.88
CA ILE A 457 23.43 14.00 19.98
C ILE A 457 24.81 13.42 20.34
N LYS A 458 25.01 13.04 21.61
CA LYS A 458 26.35 12.71 22.14
C LYS A 458 26.51 11.27 22.59
N THR A 459 25.42 10.60 22.90
CA THR A 459 25.42 9.22 23.39
C THR A 459 24.55 8.32 22.51
N VAL A 460 24.70 6.99 22.66
CA VAL A 460 23.83 6.03 21.98
C VAL A 460 22.37 6.19 22.45
N GLU A 461 22.16 6.58 23.70
CA GLU A 461 20.83 6.85 24.25
C GLU A 461 20.16 8.07 23.60
N ASP A 462 20.94 9.12 23.31
CA ASP A 462 20.43 10.30 22.60
C ASP A 462 19.98 9.94 21.19
N LEU A 463 20.80 9.19 20.44
CA LEU A 463 20.47 8.74 19.08
C LEU A 463 19.26 7.77 19.08
N ALA A 464 19.19 6.86 20.05
CA ALA A 464 18.06 5.94 20.22
C ALA A 464 16.75 6.68 20.54
N GLY A 465 16.85 7.81 21.24
CA GLY A 465 15.75 8.69 21.62
C GLY A 465 15.25 9.61 20.50
N CYS A 466 16.03 9.80 19.43
CA CYS A 466 15.64 10.62 18.29
C CYS A 466 14.38 10.07 17.58
N ALA A 467 13.57 11.00 17.09
CA ALA A 467 12.61 10.73 16.02
C ALA A 467 13.30 10.87 14.66
N THR A 468 12.74 10.26 13.62
CA THR A 468 13.27 10.37 12.25
C THR A 468 13.36 11.83 11.78
N ASP A 469 12.45 12.68 12.25
CA ASP A 469 12.43 14.12 11.93
C ASP A 469 13.58 14.90 12.60
N ASP A 470 14.16 14.40 13.70
CA ASP A 470 15.33 15.02 14.33
C ASP A 470 16.59 14.84 13.46
N LEU A 471 16.64 13.77 12.67
CA LEU A 471 17.72 13.49 11.71
C LEU A 471 17.44 14.09 10.32
N ALA A 472 16.24 13.89 9.78
CA ALA A 472 15.86 14.30 8.42
C ALA A 472 15.41 15.77 8.31
N GLY A 473 14.98 16.36 9.43
CA GLY A 473 14.32 17.67 9.45
C GLY A 473 12.82 17.57 9.15
N TRP A 474 12.10 18.66 9.40
CA TRP A 474 10.65 18.75 9.16
C TRP A 474 10.26 20.08 8.55
N THR A 475 9.06 20.13 7.98
CA THR A 475 8.51 21.35 7.38
C THR A 475 7.22 21.74 8.07
N GLU A 476 7.19 22.94 8.67
CA GLU A 476 5.99 23.48 9.32
C GLU A 476 5.22 24.40 8.37
N ARG A 477 3.91 24.20 8.27
CA ARG A 477 3.03 25.11 7.52
C ARG A 477 2.78 26.38 8.35
N ALA A 478 3.08 27.54 7.79
CA ALA A 478 2.82 28.82 8.45
C ALA A 478 1.33 29.00 8.78
N LYS A 479 1.03 29.32 10.05
CA LYS A 479 -0.35 29.43 10.57
C LYS A 479 -1.18 30.55 9.92
N ASP A 480 -0.53 31.51 9.24
CA ASP A 480 -1.17 32.67 8.59
C ASP A 480 -1.15 32.62 7.04
N GLY A 481 -1.03 31.43 6.44
CA GLY A 481 -1.05 31.28 4.97
C GLY A 481 0.21 31.77 4.25
N GLY A 482 1.32 31.92 4.99
CA GLY A 482 2.66 32.15 4.44
C GLY A 482 3.30 30.88 3.88
N GLU A 483 4.50 31.04 3.29
CA GLU A 483 5.27 29.92 2.75
C GLU A 483 5.69 28.94 3.87
N PRO A 484 5.70 27.62 3.60
CA PRO A 484 6.14 26.62 4.56
C PRO A 484 7.61 26.84 4.95
N VAL A 485 7.93 26.73 6.23
CA VAL A 485 9.29 26.89 6.76
C VAL A 485 9.88 25.50 7.03
N ARG A 486 11.00 25.19 6.38
CA ARG A 486 11.76 23.95 6.61
C ARG A 486 12.78 24.16 7.72
N TYR A 487 12.82 23.22 8.65
CA TYR A 487 13.80 23.12 9.71
C TYR A 487 14.75 21.95 9.36
N PRO A 488 16.07 22.19 9.26
CA PRO A 488 17.04 21.14 8.96
C PRO A 488 17.18 20.19 10.15
N GLY A 489 17.36 18.90 9.88
CA GLY A 489 17.71 17.89 10.88
C GLY A 489 19.21 17.69 11.01
N ALA A 490 19.63 16.83 11.94
CA ALA A 490 21.04 16.59 12.25
C ALA A 490 21.84 15.99 11.07
N LEU A 491 21.18 15.28 10.15
CA LEU A 491 21.78 14.69 8.95
C LEU A 491 21.30 15.37 7.66
N ASP A 492 20.81 16.61 7.73
CA ASP A 492 20.41 17.36 6.54
C ASP A 492 21.63 17.63 5.64
N GLY A 493 21.57 17.17 4.38
CA GLY A 493 22.67 17.24 3.42
C GLY A 493 23.53 15.97 3.30
N PHE A 494 23.24 14.93 4.11
CA PHE A 494 23.72 13.58 3.83
C PHE A 494 22.81 12.91 2.79
N ASP A 495 23.40 12.08 1.93
CA ASP A 495 22.66 11.31 0.91
C ASP A 495 22.05 10.06 1.56
N LEU A 496 21.10 10.29 2.47
CA LEU A 496 20.38 9.25 3.20
C LEU A 496 18.87 9.45 3.04
N SER A 497 18.18 8.36 2.73
CA SER A 497 16.73 8.29 2.78
C SER A 497 16.21 8.35 4.22
N ARG A 498 14.94 8.73 4.34
CA ARG A 498 14.26 8.76 5.64
C ARG A 498 14.19 7.36 6.28
N GLU A 499 14.15 6.31 5.46
CA GLU A 499 14.14 4.91 5.90
C GLU A 499 15.49 4.49 6.45
N GLU A 500 16.59 4.85 5.79
CA GLU A 500 17.95 4.61 6.32
C GLU A 500 18.19 5.34 7.64
N MET A 501 17.70 6.58 7.77
CA MET A 501 17.77 7.31 9.04
C MET A 501 16.95 6.63 10.15
N GLU A 502 15.79 6.07 9.82
CA GLU A 502 14.99 5.28 10.77
C GLU A 502 15.71 3.99 11.17
N GLN A 503 16.36 3.32 10.22
CA GLN A 503 17.19 2.15 10.51
C GLN A 503 18.35 2.48 11.44
N LEU A 504 19.05 3.61 11.24
CA LEU A 504 20.11 4.07 12.15
C LEU A 504 19.60 4.26 13.59
N ILE A 505 18.42 4.87 13.77
CA ILE A 505 17.79 5.03 15.08
C ILE A 505 17.43 3.66 15.68
N MET A 506 16.89 2.74 14.88
CA MET A 506 16.55 1.38 15.34
C MET A 506 17.81 0.60 15.76
N GLN A 507 18.89 0.70 15.00
CA GLN A 507 20.18 0.10 15.36
C GLN A 507 20.72 0.69 16.68
N ALA A 508 20.63 2.01 16.86
CA ALA A 508 20.99 2.64 18.12
C ALA A 508 20.13 2.14 19.30
N ARG A 509 18.83 1.92 19.10
CA ARG A 509 17.92 1.35 20.13
C ARG A 509 18.28 -0.09 20.51
N VAL A 510 18.76 -0.89 19.57
CA VAL A 510 19.25 -2.25 19.85
C VAL A 510 20.53 -2.20 20.66
N VAL A 511 21.50 -1.35 20.27
CA VAL A 511 22.75 -1.16 21.02
C VAL A 511 22.49 -0.60 22.42
N ALA A 512 21.50 0.28 22.57
CA ALA A 512 21.04 0.79 23.87
C ALA A 512 20.22 -0.23 24.70
N GLY A 513 19.85 -1.37 24.12
CA GLY A 513 19.05 -2.41 24.78
C GLY A 513 17.58 -2.07 24.97
N TRP A 514 17.04 -1.11 24.22
CA TRP A 514 15.61 -0.75 24.25
C TRP A 514 14.74 -1.73 23.48
N VAL A 515 15.33 -2.39 22.48
CA VAL A 515 14.67 -3.35 21.58
C VAL A 515 15.57 -4.58 21.42
N ALA A 516 14.98 -5.77 21.30
CA ALA A 516 15.76 -6.98 21.04
C ALA A 516 16.18 -7.03 19.56
N GLU A 517 17.39 -7.56 19.29
CA GLU A 517 17.92 -7.69 17.92
C GLU A 517 17.01 -8.50 16.99
N ALA A 518 16.18 -9.40 17.54
CA ALA A 518 15.18 -10.19 16.82
C ALA A 518 13.96 -9.39 16.32
N ASP A 519 13.73 -8.18 16.86
CA ASP A 519 12.62 -7.31 16.47
C ASP A 519 13.04 -6.29 15.38
N LEU A 520 14.29 -6.32 14.92
CA LEU A 520 14.73 -5.56 13.75
C LEU A 520 14.11 -6.20 12.49
N VAL A 521 13.18 -5.49 11.86
CA VAL A 521 12.66 -5.88 10.55
C VAL A 521 13.81 -5.80 9.54
N ARG A 522 14.22 -6.95 9.00
CA ARG A 522 15.14 -7.04 7.87
C ARG A 522 14.34 -6.74 6.60
N PRO A 523 14.75 -5.78 5.77
CA PRO A 523 14.07 -5.46 4.51
C PRO A 523 13.96 -6.66 3.55
N ASP A 524 14.84 -7.66 3.69
CA ASP A 524 14.96 -8.76 2.72
C ASP A 524 14.16 -10.03 3.05
N GLU A 525 13.58 -10.17 4.24
CA GLU A 525 12.90 -11.42 4.65
C GLU A 525 11.39 -11.44 4.31
N GLU A 526 10.79 -10.29 3.91
CA GLU A 526 9.40 -10.27 3.41
C GLU A 526 9.29 -10.79 1.95
N ALA A 527 10.40 -10.91 1.22
CA ALA A 527 10.39 -11.44 -0.15
C ALA A 527 10.54 -12.97 -0.25
N GLU A 528 11.18 -13.63 0.73
CA GLU A 528 11.37 -15.10 0.71
C GLU A 528 10.39 -15.86 1.62
N GLY A 529 9.71 -15.18 2.55
CA GLY A 529 8.79 -15.79 3.50
C GLY A 529 7.40 -16.14 2.96
N GLU A 530 6.96 -15.52 1.86
CA GLU A 530 5.65 -15.83 1.25
C GLU A 530 5.70 -17.01 0.26
N ASP A 531 6.86 -17.32 -0.33
CA ASP A 531 7.01 -18.44 -1.28
C ASP A 531 7.27 -19.80 -0.59
N ALA A 532 7.83 -19.81 0.63
CA ALA A 532 8.10 -21.07 1.35
C ALA A 532 6.89 -21.64 2.10
N ALA A 533 5.84 -20.84 2.33
CA ALA A 533 4.64 -21.27 3.06
C ALA A 533 3.58 -21.95 2.15
N ALA A 534 3.74 -21.88 0.83
CA ALA A 534 2.79 -22.47 -0.13
C ALA A 534 3.08 -23.93 -0.50
N ASP A 535 4.31 -24.43 -0.28
CA ASP A 535 4.74 -25.77 -0.75
C ASP A 535 4.81 -26.84 0.35
N ALA A 536 4.38 -26.55 1.57
CA ALA A 536 4.50 -27.47 2.71
C ALA A 536 3.21 -28.23 3.11
N ASP A 537 2.06 -27.99 2.46
CA ASP A 537 0.77 -28.59 2.88
C ASP A 537 0.18 -29.66 1.92
N GLU A 538 0.94 -30.13 0.93
CA GLU A 538 0.59 -31.32 0.13
C GLU A 538 1.58 -32.48 0.33
N ALA A 539 1.60 -33.03 1.54
CA ALA A 539 2.10 -34.37 1.77
C ALA A 539 1.31 -35.08 2.88
N HIS A 540 0.14 -35.62 2.53
CA HIS A 540 -0.54 -36.60 3.38
C HIS A 540 -0.32 -38.04 2.87
N PRO A 541 -0.15 -39.01 3.80
CA PRO A 541 0.24 -40.36 3.46
C PRO A 541 -0.97 -41.25 3.16
N ALA A 542 -0.85 -42.07 2.11
CA ALA A 542 -1.56 -43.34 1.95
C ALA A 542 -0.74 -44.28 1.05
#